data_AF-A0A9J5XCZ1-F1
#
_entry.id   AF-A0A9J5XCZ1-F1
#
_cell.length_a   1.000
_cell.length_b   1.000
_cell.length_c   1.000
_cell.angle_alpha   90.00
_cell.angle_beta   90.00
_cell.angle_gamma   90.00
#
_symmetry.space_group_name_H-M   'P 1'
#
loop_
_entity.id
_entity.type
_entity.pdbx_description
1 polymer ?
#
loop_
_entity_poly.entity_id
_entity_poly.type
_entity_poly.pdbx_seq_one_letter_code
_entity_poly.pdbx_strand_id
1 'polypeptide(L)'
;MPDEWRWSTMVPLYKNKGDIQNCNNYRGIKLLSHTMKIWERVVEMRKNIERKRDLHMVFIDLEKAYDKVSRMSSRRCLEAKGVR
;
A
#
# COMPACT_ATOMS: atom_id res chain seq x y z
N MET A 1 -9.40 2.09 16.71
CA MET A 1 -8.14 1.72 16.02
C MET A 1 -7.00 2.01 16.98
N PRO A 2 -6.15 1.03 17.34
CA PRO A 2 -4.98 1.28 18.17
C PRO A 2 -4.00 2.22 17.46
N ASP A 3 -3.37 3.13 18.21
CA ASP A 3 -2.44 4.11 17.63
C ASP A 3 -1.21 3.44 16.98
N GLU A 4 -0.76 2.30 17.51
CA GLU A 4 0.33 1.51 16.95
C GLU A 4 0.08 1.07 15.50
N TRP A 5 -1.18 0.85 15.12
CA TRP A 5 -1.52 0.40 13.77
C TRP A 5 -1.57 1.56 12.77
N ARG A 6 -1.44 2.81 13.23
CA ARG A 6 -1.27 3.97 12.36
C ARG A 6 0.15 4.06 11.80
N TRP A 7 1.10 3.36 12.41
CA TRP A 7 2.50 3.42 12.04
C TRP A 7 2.92 2.16 11.27
N SER A 8 3.80 2.36 10.30
CA SER A 8 4.42 1.28 9.54
C SER A 8 5.87 1.63 9.27
N THR A 9 6.75 0.65 9.27
CA THR A 9 8.18 0.88 8.98
C THR A 9 8.43 0.71 7.49
N MET A 10 8.99 1.72 6.82
CA MET A 10 9.43 1.60 5.44
C MET A 10 10.92 1.25 5.43
N VAL A 11 11.27 0.12 4.81
CA VAL A 11 12.66 -0.32 4.66
C VAL A 11 13.04 -0.26 3.18
N PRO A 12 14.04 0.55 2.79
CA PRO A 12 14.57 0.52 1.43
C PRO A 12 15.42 -0.73 1.25
N LEU A 13 15.03 -1.61 0.33
CA LEU A 13 15.78 -2.80 -0.04
C LEU A 13 16.49 -2.58 -1.38
N TYR A 14 17.81 -2.66 -1.38
CA TYR A 14 18.60 -2.48 -2.59
C TYR A 14 18.36 -3.64 -3.57
N LYS A 15 18.17 -3.32 -4.86
CA LYS A 15 17.87 -4.30 -5.92
C LYS A 15 19.09 -5.10 -6.39
N ASN A 16 20.26 -4.93 -5.76
CA ASN A 16 21.52 -5.57 -6.15
C ASN A 16 21.92 -5.31 -7.62
N LYS A 17 21.54 -4.15 -8.15
CA LYS A 17 21.84 -3.74 -9.54
C LYS A 17 22.04 -2.23 -9.62
N GLY A 18 23.06 -1.82 -10.38
CA GLY A 18 23.36 -0.42 -10.67
C GLY A 18 24.08 0.31 -9.53
N ASP A 19 24.10 1.64 -9.57
CA ASP A 19 24.74 2.47 -8.54
C ASP A 19 23.96 2.47 -7.21
N ILE A 20 24.67 2.34 -6.08
CA ILE A 20 24.12 2.36 -4.72
C ILE A 20 23.65 3.78 -4.35
N GLN A 21 24.21 4.82 -4.94
CA GLN A 21 23.79 6.21 -4.68
C GLN A 21 22.49 6.60 -5.39
N ASN A 22 22.00 5.75 -6.31
CA ASN A 22 20.77 6.04 -7.06
C ASN A 22 19.54 5.46 -6.34
N CYS A 23 18.68 6.35 -5.83
CA CYS A 23 17.44 5.98 -5.13
C CYS A 23 16.50 5.06 -5.93
N ASN A 24 16.55 5.09 -7.28
CA ASN A 24 15.71 4.24 -8.11
C ASN A 24 16.10 2.74 -8.04
N ASN A 25 17.32 2.44 -7.58
CA ASN A 25 17.81 1.08 -7.40
C ASN A 25 17.37 0.45 -6.08
N TYR A 26 16.49 1.11 -5.31
CA TYR A 26 15.88 0.58 -4.11
C TYR A 26 14.41 0.23 -4.35
N ARG A 27 13.91 -0.75 -3.60
CA ARG A 27 12.50 -1.11 -3.50
C ARG A 27 12.05 -0.84 -2.08
N GLY A 28 11.00 -0.04 -1.90
CA GLY A 28 10.45 0.22 -0.58
C GLY A 28 9.60 -0.96 -0.12
N ILE A 29 9.99 -1.63 0.96
CA ILE A 29 9.16 -2.65 1.61
C ILE A 29 8.48 -2.00 2.81
N LYS A 30 7.15 -2.09 2.88
CA LYS A 30 6.36 -1.60 4.01
C LYS A 30 6.13 -2.74 5.00
N LEU A 31 6.71 -2.63 6.18
CA LEU A 31 6.47 -3.55 7.28
C LEU A 31 5.26 -3.05 8.08
N LEU A 32 4.20 -3.85 8.05
CA LEU A 32 2.96 -3.66 8.80
C LEU A 32 2.84 -4.79 9.83
N SER A 33 2.23 -4.49 10.98
CA SER A 33 1.92 -5.52 11.97
C SER A 33 1.01 -6.60 11.37
N HIS A 34 1.18 -7.84 11.82
CA HIS A 34 0.35 -8.97 11.37
C HIS A 34 -1.14 -8.73 11.64
N THR A 35 -1.45 -8.09 12.77
CA THR A 35 -2.81 -7.69 13.14
C THR A 35 -3.41 -6.70 12.15
N MET A 36 -2.63 -5.72 11.66
CA MET A 36 -3.10 -4.76 10.65
C MET A 36 -3.39 -5.42 9.30
N LYS A 37 -2.57 -6.37 8.85
CA LYS A 37 -2.82 -7.11 7.60
C LYS A 37 -4.13 -7.91 7.64
N ILE A 38 -4.41 -8.56 8.78
CA ILE A 38 -5.66 -9.29 8.99
C ILE A 38 -6.83 -8.30 9.03
N TRP A 39 -6.68 -7.19 9.74
CA TRP A 39 -7.70 -6.15 9.85
C TRP A 39 -8.07 -5.55 8.49
N GLU A 40 -7.09 -5.17 7.67
CA GLU A 40 -7.31 -4.68 6.31
C GLU A 40 -8.13 -5.67 5.49
N ARG A 41 -7.81 -6.97 5.56
CA ARG A 41 -8.56 -8.03 4.85
C ARG A 41 -10.00 -8.13 5.33
N VAL A 42 -10.26 -8.04 6.64
CA VAL A 42 -11.62 -8.06 7.21
C VAL A 42 -12.42 -6.83 6.76
N VAL A 43 -11.81 -5.64 6.78
CA VAL A 43 -12.44 -4.39 6.34
C VAL A 43 -12.77 -4.43 4.84
N GLU A 44 -11.85 -4.93 4.02
CA GLU A 44 -12.02 -5.13 2.58
C GLU A 44 -13.21 -6.07 2.31
N MET A 45 -13.26 -7.22 2.99
CA MET A 45 -14.36 -8.18 2.86
C MET A 45 -15.70 -7.54 3.21
N ARG A 46 -15.81 -6.82 4.33
CA ARG A 46 -17.05 -6.14 4.75
C ARG A 46 -17.52 -5.12 3.72
N LYS A 47 -16.63 -4.23 3.27
CA LYS A 47 -16.95 -3.19 2.28
C LYS A 47 -17.48 -3.76 0.98
N ASN A 48 -17.01 -4.93 0.58
CA ASN A 48 -17.41 -5.52 -0.67
C ASN A 48 -18.72 -6.32 -0.56
N ILE A 49 -18.97 -6.96 0.59
CA ILE A 49 -20.30 -7.49 0.93
C ILE A 49 -21.34 -6.38 0.87
N GLU A 50 -21.06 -5.23 1.49
CA GLU A 50 -21.94 -4.05 1.46
C GLU A 50 -22.21 -3.53 0.04
N ARG A 51 -21.22 -3.62 -0.84
CA ARG A 51 -21.31 -3.12 -2.23
C ARG A 51 -21.87 -4.15 -3.21
N LYS A 52 -22.23 -5.36 -2.78
CA LYS A 52 -22.64 -6.49 -3.64
C LYS A 52 -21.69 -6.70 -4.82
N ARG A 53 -20.40 -6.43 -4.64
CA ARG A 53 -19.39 -6.66 -5.68
C ARG A 53 -18.84 -8.06 -5.46
N ASP A 54 -18.87 -8.89 -6.50
CA ASP A 54 -18.11 -10.13 -6.49
C ASP A 54 -16.65 -9.80 -6.25
N LEU A 55 -16.10 -10.38 -5.18
CA LEU A 55 -14.68 -10.28 -4.89
C LEU A 55 -13.93 -11.04 -5.97
N HIS A 56 -13.61 -10.39 -7.07
CA HIS A 56 -12.45 -10.75 -7.89
C HIS A 56 -11.19 -10.39 -7.08
N MET A 57 -11.04 -11.08 -5.95
CA MET A 57 -9.98 -10.97 -4.93
C MET A 57 -8.66 -11.57 -5.41
N VAL A 58 -8.67 -12.18 -6.59
CA VAL A 58 -7.48 -12.68 -7.27
C VAL A 58 -6.77 -11.49 -7.88
N PHE A 59 -5.71 -11.02 -7.19
CA PHE A 59 -4.51 -10.58 -7.89
C PHE A 59 -4.66 -9.50 -8.98
N ILE A 60 -5.56 -8.53 -8.87
CA ILE A 60 -5.22 -7.20 -9.42
C ILE A 60 -4.25 -6.56 -8.42
N ASP A 61 -3.11 -7.23 -8.26
CA ASP A 61 -1.75 -6.72 -8.07
C ASP A 61 -1.71 -5.25 -7.63
N LEU A 62 -2.32 -4.90 -6.50
CA LEU A 62 -2.29 -3.53 -5.98
C LEU A 62 -0.83 -3.15 -5.71
N GLU A 63 0.00 -4.13 -5.36
CA GLU A 63 1.45 -3.97 -5.28
C GLU A 63 2.04 -3.49 -6.61
N LYS A 64 1.74 -4.14 -7.75
CA LYS A 64 2.16 -3.63 -9.07
C LYS A 64 1.44 -2.36 -9.52
N ALA A 65 0.19 -2.13 -9.10
CA ALA A 65 -0.57 -0.95 -9.46
C ALA A 65 -0.01 0.30 -8.76
N TYR A 66 0.41 0.18 -7.50
CA TYR A 66 1.08 1.26 -6.77
C TYR A 66 2.55 1.44 -7.18
N ASP A 67 3.25 0.38 -7.62
CA ASP A 67 4.60 0.51 -8.20
C ASP A 67 4.61 1.41 -9.47
N LYS A 68 3.48 1.52 -10.19
CA LYS A 68 3.36 2.30 -11.44
C LYS A 68 2.79 3.72 -11.27
N VAL A 69 2.18 4.04 -10.13
CA VAL A 69 1.54 5.35 -9.93
C VAL A 69 2.51 6.30 -9.24
N SER A 70 2.79 7.44 -9.88
CA SER A 70 3.59 8.51 -9.27
C SER A 70 2.98 8.97 -7.95
N ARG A 71 3.80 8.99 -6.90
CA ARG A 71 3.43 9.44 -5.55
C ARG A 71 2.84 10.86 -5.55
N MET A 72 3.27 11.72 -6.48
CA MET A 72 2.72 13.07 -6.65
C MET A 72 1.27 13.04 -7.12
N SER A 73 0.95 12.12 -8.04
CA SER A 73 -0.41 11.93 -8.55
C SER A 73 -1.32 11.30 -7.49
N SER A 74 -0.83 10.29 -6.75
CA SER A 74 -1.58 9.71 -5.63
C SER A 74 -1.85 10.73 -4.53
N ARG A 75 -0.84 11.53 -4.16
CA ARG A 75 -0.96 12.57 -3.14
C ARG A 75 -1.96 13.65 -3.54
N ARG A 76 -1.88 14.16 -4.77
CA ARG A 76 -2.86 15.12 -5.30
C ARG A 76 -4.29 14.56 -5.28
N CYS A 77 -4.48 13.30 -5.65
CA CYS A 77 -5.80 12.66 -5.62
C CYS A 77 -6.34 12.48 -4.19
N LEU A 78 -5.48 12.23 -3.20
CA LEU A 78 -5.87 12.11 -1.79
C LEU A 78 -6.18 13.47 -1.16
N GLU A 79 -5.36 14.48 -1.46
CA GLU A 79 -5.58 15.87 -1.04
C GLU A 79 -6.88 16.42 -1.65
N ALA A 80 -7.15 16.16 -2.94
CA ALA A 80 -8.40 16.53 -3.60
C ALA A 80 -9.63 15.82 -3.00
N LYS A 81 -9.44 14.67 -2.34
CA LYS A 81 -10.49 13.95 -1.62
C LYS A 81 -10.59 14.34 -0.14
N GLY A 82 -9.83 15.35 0.31
CA GLY A 82 -9.86 15.85 1.69
C GLY A 82 -9.25 14.89 2.72
N VAL A 83 -8.52 13.87 2.26
CA VAL A 83 -7.83 12.92 3.14
C VAL A 83 -6.44 13.49 3.39
N ARG A 84 -6.26 14.09 4.57
CA ARG A 84 -4.99 14.67 5.03
C ARG A 84 -4.15 13.66 5.80
#